data_AF-D2MQ69-F1
#
_entry.id   AF-D2MQ69-F1
#
_cell.length_a   1.000
_cell.length_b   1.000
_cell.length_c   1.000
_cell.angle_alpha   90.00
_cell.angle_beta   90.00
_cell.angle_gamma   90.00
#
_symmetry.space_group_name_H-M   'P 1'
#
loop_
_entity.id
_entity.type
_entity.pdbx_description
1 polymer ?
#
loop_
_entity_poly.entity_id
_entity_poly.type
_entity_poly.pdbx_seq_one_letter_code
_entity_poly.pdbx_strand_id
1 'polypeptide(L)'
;MKTIPYLSGFETEEQRELLARSLKKLSDDQLDGISEIHQYSLAYDPEGVKFIMRNGGYMITSYSSASIVKEFDSIYHQTKNKDFCIYATEKENTAYSSVCPWKKENSSLRYWKNNKGETLINASGDKVIVHYYTESSGKQAKAENGQLIKIPVNEHGYEVPDKQFNQHYAAGYYKSGTLNMKK
;
A
#
# COMPACT_ATOMS: atom_id res chain seq x y z
N MET A 1 21.62 24.55 0.86
CA MET A 1 22.19 23.19 1.04
C MET A 1 21.23 22.24 0.36
N LYS A 2 21.65 21.60 -0.72
CA LYS A 2 20.80 20.68 -1.50
C LYS A 2 20.56 19.43 -0.69
N THR A 3 19.34 18.92 -0.71
CA THR A 3 18.90 17.89 0.22
C THR A 3 18.20 16.78 -0.52
N ILE A 4 18.67 15.57 -0.28
CA ILE A 4 18.24 14.41 -1.04
C ILE A 4 17.18 13.69 -0.19
N PRO A 5 15.98 13.42 -0.74
CA PRO A 5 14.98 12.66 -0.03
C PRO A 5 15.48 11.26 0.33
N TYR A 6 15.11 10.78 1.51
CA TYR A 6 15.34 9.39 1.88
C TYR A 6 14.44 8.46 1.05
N LEU A 7 14.99 7.41 0.45
CA LEU A 7 14.25 6.45 -0.39
C LEU A 7 14.21 5.08 0.29
N SER A 8 13.04 4.42 0.33
CA SER A 8 12.92 3.04 0.83
C SER A 8 11.77 2.24 0.19
N GLY A 9 11.87 0.91 0.22
CA GLY A 9 10.85 -0.02 -0.29
C GLY A 9 10.86 -0.28 -1.81
N PHE A 10 11.86 0.26 -2.54
CA PHE A 10 12.05 0.05 -3.98
C PHE A 10 13.05 -1.09 -4.22
N GLU A 11 12.59 -2.33 -4.07
CA GLU A 11 13.43 -3.54 -4.06
C GLU A 11 13.81 -4.02 -5.47
N THR A 12 12.96 -3.76 -6.47
CA THR A 12 13.20 -4.22 -7.85
C THR A 12 13.87 -3.14 -8.70
N GLU A 13 14.59 -3.58 -9.75
CA GLU A 13 15.17 -2.67 -10.73
C GLU A 13 14.09 -1.85 -11.46
N GLU A 14 12.99 -2.49 -11.82
CA GLU A 14 11.82 -1.84 -12.44
C GLU A 14 11.25 -0.70 -11.57
N GLN A 15 11.07 -0.94 -10.27
CA GLN A 15 10.60 0.08 -9.33
C GLN A 15 11.56 1.27 -9.26
N ARG A 16 12.87 1.01 -9.22
CA ARG A 16 13.90 2.06 -9.20
C ARG A 16 13.94 2.86 -10.50
N GLU A 17 13.79 2.20 -11.65
CA GLU A 17 13.71 2.88 -12.94
C GLU A 17 12.46 3.75 -13.06
N LEU A 18 11.29 3.22 -12.67
CA LEU A 18 10.04 3.96 -12.65
C LEU A 18 10.13 5.17 -11.74
N LEU A 19 10.67 5.00 -10.53
CA LEU A 19 10.92 6.10 -9.62
C LEU A 19 11.85 7.14 -10.23
N ALA A 20 13.01 6.74 -10.78
CA ALA A 20 13.98 7.66 -11.38
C ALA A 20 13.37 8.47 -12.53
N ARG A 21 12.60 7.82 -13.41
CA ARG A 21 11.87 8.49 -14.50
C ARG A 21 10.85 9.49 -13.97
N SER A 22 10.21 9.16 -12.85
CA SER A 22 9.21 9.98 -12.20
C SER A 22 9.83 11.22 -11.56
N LEU A 23 10.91 11.05 -10.79
CA LEU A 23 11.64 12.14 -10.14
C LEU A 23 12.32 13.08 -11.13
N LYS A 24 12.76 12.58 -12.30
CA LYS A 24 13.32 13.41 -13.38
C LYS A 24 12.32 14.45 -13.92
N LYS A 25 11.01 14.27 -13.70
CA LYS A 25 9.98 15.23 -14.09
C LYS A 25 9.82 16.38 -13.08
N LEU A 26 10.47 16.30 -11.93
CA LEU A 26 10.41 17.31 -10.88
C LEU A 26 11.58 18.29 -11.00
N SER A 27 11.32 19.54 -10.67
CA SER A 27 12.35 20.57 -10.50
C SER A 27 13.14 20.35 -9.21
N ASP A 28 14.34 20.95 -9.14
CA ASP A 28 15.18 20.91 -7.93
C ASP A 28 14.42 21.43 -6.69
N ASP A 29 13.64 22.52 -6.82
CA ASP A 29 12.84 23.08 -5.72
C ASP A 29 11.77 22.11 -5.22
N GLN A 30 11.13 21.37 -6.13
CA GLN A 30 10.13 20.36 -5.76
C GLN A 30 10.77 19.17 -5.05
N LEU A 31 11.94 18.73 -5.51
CA LEU A 31 12.69 17.67 -4.86
C LEU A 31 13.18 18.10 -3.47
N ASP A 32 13.66 19.34 -3.34
CA ASP A 32 14.07 19.91 -2.06
C ASP A 32 12.89 20.10 -1.09
N GLY A 33 11.64 20.12 -1.57
CA GLY A 33 10.43 20.11 -0.75
C GLY A 33 10.10 18.75 -0.12
N ILE A 34 10.74 17.67 -0.56
CA ILE A 34 10.46 16.29 -0.13
C ILE A 34 11.48 15.85 0.92
N SER A 35 11.00 15.25 2.01
CA SER A 35 11.83 14.63 3.04
C SER A 35 12.10 13.16 2.74
N GLU A 36 11.05 12.41 2.40
CA GLU A 36 11.14 10.96 2.21
C GLU A 36 10.21 10.48 1.08
N ILE A 37 10.57 9.37 0.45
CA ILE A 37 9.80 8.71 -0.59
C ILE A 37 9.83 7.21 -0.33
N HIS A 38 8.65 6.59 -0.27
CA HIS A 38 8.51 5.17 0.02
C HIS A 38 7.64 4.51 -1.04
N GLN A 39 8.00 3.29 -1.44
CA GLN A 39 7.03 2.42 -2.09
C GLN A 39 5.85 2.19 -1.15
N TYR A 40 4.62 2.38 -1.63
CA TYR A 40 3.41 2.28 -0.83
C TYR A 40 2.24 1.72 -1.65
N SER A 41 2.20 0.40 -1.74
CA SER A 41 1.11 -0.31 -2.42
C SER A 41 -0.24 -0.06 -1.73
N LEU A 42 -1.21 0.40 -2.49
CA LEU A 42 -2.61 0.49 -2.10
C LEU A 42 -3.36 -0.72 -2.66
N ALA A 43 -4.44 -1.14 -1.99
CA ALA A 43 -5.24 -2.28 -2.45
C ALA A 43 -5.79 -2.15 -3.89
N TYR A 44 -5.96 -0.93 -4.38
CA TYR A 44 -6.42 -0.61 -5.73
C TYR A 44 -5.32 -0.06 -6.66
N ASP A 45 -4.11 0.16 -6.12
CA ASP A 45 -2.97 0.71 -6.85
C ASP A 45 -1.66 0.12 -6.28
N PRO A 46 -1.19 -1.01 -6.82
CA PRO A 46 0.02 -1.67 -6.31
C PRO A 46 1.30 -0.85 -6.55
N GLU A 47 1.24 0.13 -7.46
CA GLU A 47 2.33 1.03 -7.82
C GLU A 47 2.31 2.34 -7.04
N GLY A 48 1.50 2.42 -5.98
CA GLY A 48 1.45 3.58 -5.11
C GLY A 48 2.82 3.92 -4.51
N VAL A 49 3.08 5.21 -4.40
CA VAL A 49 4.27 5.84 -3.88
C VAL A 49 3.83 6.89 -2.87
N LYS A 50 4.40 6.83 -1.67
CA LYS A 50 4.16 7.77 -0.58
C LYS A 50 5.30 8.76 -0.51
N PHE A 51 4.99 10.03 -0.65
CA PHE A 51 5.89 11.16 -0.44
C PHE A 51 5.60 11.77 0.94
N ILE A 52 6.66 11.98 1.72
CA ILE A 52 6.62 12.75 2.96
C ILE A 52 7.30 14.09 2.67
N MET A 53 6.51 15.15 2.77
CA MET A 53 6.97 16.51 2.48
C MET A 53 7.67 17.10 3.70
N ARG A 54 8.56 18.06 3.50
CA ARG A 54 9.34 18.70 4.59
C ARG A 54 8.51 19.40 5.64
N ASN A 55 7.33 19.89 5.25
CA ASN A 55 6.39 20.49 6.18
C ASN A 55 5.60 19.45 7.01
N GLY A 56 5.94 18.16 6.88
CA GLY A 56 5.31 17.04 7.58
C GLY A 56 4.05 16.50 6.93
N GLY A 57 3.59 17.10 5.82
CA GLY A 57 2.42 16.63 5.10
C GLY A 57 2.73 15.42 4.21
N TYR A 58 1.66 14.69 3.85
CA TYR A 58 1.77 13.42 3.14
C TYR A 58 1.09 13.51 1.78
N MET A 59 1.74 12.97 0.77
CA MET A 59 1.15 12.78 -0.55
C MET A 59 1.27 11.32 -0.99
N ILE A 60 0.20 10.76 -1.53
CA ILE A 60 0.19 9.40 -2.09
C ILE A 60 -0.20 9.51 -3.57
N THR A 61 0.65 8.97 -4.44
CA THR A 61 0.50 9.03 -5.90
C THR A 61 1.08 7.77 -6.55
N SER A 62 0.84 7.56 -7.84
CA SER A 62 1.58 6.57 -8.63
C SER A 62 2.89 7.16 -9.18
N TYR A 63 3.78 6.31 -9.69
CA TYR A 63 4.96 6.72 -10.48
C TYR A 63 4.58 7.67 -11.61
N SER A 64 3.58 7.29 -12.39
CA SER A 64 3.14 8.03 -13.57
C SER A 64 2.61 9.43 -13.24
N SER A 65 2.02 9.60 -12.05
CA SER A 65 1.45 10.86 -11.54
C SER A 65 2.38 11.69 -10.64
N ALA A 66 3.64 11.33 -10.48
CA ALA A 66 4.56 12.02 -9.56
C ALA A 66 4.74 13.52 -9.86
N SER A 67 4.55 13.97 -11.10
CA SER A 67 4.60 15.40 -11.46
C SER A 67 3.55 16.25 -10.75
N ILE A 68 2.48 15.63 -10.23
CA ILE A 68 1.43 16.32 -9.45
C ILE A 68 1.96 16.79 -8.09
N VAL A 69 3.14 16.30 -7.63
CA VAL A 69 3.81 16.80 -6.42
C VAL A 69 3.99 18.33 -6.44
N LYS A 70 4.09 18.94 -7.62
CA LYS A 70 4.14 20.41 -7.77
C LYS A 70 2.93 21.15 -7.20
N GLU A 71 1.77 20.50 -7.16
CA GLU A 71 0.52 21.08 -6.69
C GLU A 71 0.37 20.92 -5.16
N PHE A 72 1.28 20.19 -4.52
CA PHE A 72 1.18 19.82 -3.11
C PHE A 72 0.96 21.03 -2.20
N ASP A 73 1.80 22.08 -2.30
CA ASP A 73 1.70 23.22 -1.39
C ASP A 73 0.38 23.98 -1.54
N SER A 74 -0.11 24.13 -2.78
CA SER A 74 -1.40 24.76 -3.07
C SER A 74 -2.55 24.00 -2.40
N ILE A 75 -2.59 22.68 -2.60
CA ILE A 75 -3.63 21.80 -2.04
C ILE A 75 -3.49 21.74 -0.51
N TYR A 76 -2.27 21.62 -0.02
CA TYR A 76 -1.98 21.55 1.40
C TYR A 76 -2.45 22.81 2.11
N HIS A 77 -2.21 24.01 1.56
CA HIS A 77 -2.72 25.26 2.12
C HIS A 77 -4.25 25.32 2.16
N GLN A 78 -4.94 24.85 1.12
CA GLN A 78 -6.40 24.83 1.04
C GLN A 78 -7.04 23.74 1.92
N THR A 79 -6.30 22.70 2.25
CA THR A 79 -6.79 21.60 3.10
C THR A 79 -7.00 22.08 4.53
N LYS A 80 -8.24 21.99 5.04
CA LYS A 80 -8.58 22.42 6.41
C LYS A 80 -7.89 21.56 7.48
N ASN A 81 -7.85 20.23 7.27
CA ASN A 81 -7.24 19.30 8.20
C ASN A 81 -5.84 18.89 7.73
N LYS A 82 -4.80 19.42 8.36
CA LYS A 82 -3.40 19.11 8.00
C LYS A 82 -2.97 17.68 8.32
N ASP A 83 -3.79 16.93 9.06
CA ASP A 83 -3.57 15.51 9.32
C ASP A 83 -3.97 14.60 8.15
N PHE A 84 -4.62 15.14 7.11
CA PHE A 84 -5.05 14.40 5.94
C PHE A 84 -3.91 14.20 4.93
N CYS A 85 -4.01 13.12 4.18
CA CYS A 85 -3.15 12.82 3.04
C CYS A 85 -3.71 13.46 1.78
N ILE A 86 -2.84 13.95 0.93
CA ILE A 86 -3.18 14.38 -0.43
C ILE A 86 -2.99 13.19 -1.36
N TYR A 87 -4.01 12.85 -2.13
CA TYR A 87 -4.00 11.77 -3.10
C TYR A 87 -3.98 12.35 -4.50
N ALA A 88 -3.18 11.76 -5.38
CA ALA A 88 -3.18 12.07 -6.81
C ALA A 88 -3.12 10.77 -7.60
N THR A 89 -4.07 10.56 -8.51
CA THR A 89 -4.11 9.36 -9.37
C THR A 89 -4.35 9.76 -10.82
N GLU A 90 -3.82 8.97 -11.76
CA GLU A 90 -4.00 9.25 -13.20
C GLU A 90 -5.47 9.23 -13.62
N LYS A 91 -6.30 8.41 -12.99
CA LYS A 91 -7.72 8.25 -13.36
C LYS A 91 -8.55 9.50 -13.11
N GLU A 92 -8.22 10.24 -12.06
CA GLU A 92 -9.02 11.38 -11.62
C GLU A 92 -8.51 12.69 -12.22
N ASN A 93 -7.25 12.73 -12.70
CA ASN A 93 -6.56 13.94 -13.17
C ASN A 93 -6.67 15.14 -12.20
N THR A 94 -6.98 14.86 -10.94
CA THR A 94 -7.22 15.82 -9.87
C THR A 94 -6.66 15.25 -8.58
N ALA A 95 -6.03 16.10 -7.79
CA ALA A 95 -5.57 15.74 -6.46
C ALA A 95 -6.58 16.16 -5.41
N TYR A 96 -6.75 15.34 -4.37
CA TYR A 96 -7.75 15.55 -3.31
C TYR A 96 -7.19 15.20 -1.93
N SER A 97 -7.71 15.84 -0.88
CA SER A 97 -7.33 15.53 0.51
C SER A 97 -8.29 14.53 1.15
N SER A 98 -7.79 13.50 1.82
CA SER A 98 -8.60 12.55 2.59
C SER A 98 -7.83 11.96 3.78
N VAL A 99 -8.53 11.27 4.69
CA VAL A 99 -7.91 10.61 5.85
C VAL A 99 -6.81 9.65 5.39
N CYS A 100 -5.60 9.82 5.91
CA CYS A 100 -4.47 8.96 5.60
C CYS A 100 -4.80 7.48 5.89
N PRO A 101 -4.28 6.52 5.10
CA PRO A 101 -4.65 5.11 5.26
C PRO A 101 -4.31 4.56 6.65
N TRP A 102 -3.20 5.03 7.23
CA TRP A 102 -2.76 4.65 8.58
C TRP A 102 -3.48 5.39 9.72
N LYS A 103 -4.19 6.49 9.43
CA LYS A 103 -5.01 7.25 10.40
C LYS A 103 -6.49 6.88 10.35
N LYS A 104 -6.92 6.10 9.36
CA LYS A 104 -8.27 5.53 9.39
C LYS A 104 -8.35 4.70 10.66
N GLU A 105 -9.22 5.09 11.60
CA GLU A 105 -9.61 4.27 12.74
C GLU A 105 -10.20 2.98 12.18
N ASN A 106 -9.32 2.01 12.03
CA ASN A 106 -9.68 0.69 11.60
C ASN A 106 -10.05 -0.09 12.86
N SER A 107 -11.29 0.09 13.31
CA SER A 107 -11.88 -0.78 14.33
C SER A 107 -11.96 -2.26 13.88
N SER A 108 -11.52 -2.60 12.66
CA SER A 108 -11.52 -3.95 12.11
C SER A 108 -10.20 -4.44 11.49
N LEU A 109 -9.11 -3.65 11.43
CA LEU A 109 -7.86 -4.19 10.87
C LEU A 109 -7.30 -5.27 11.79
N ARG A 110 -7.07 -6.44 11.20
CA ARG A 110 -6.38 -7.55 11.84
C ARG A 110 -4.96 -7.59 11.30
N TYR A 111 -4.01 -7.88 12.18
CA TYR A 111 -2.61 -8.04 11.81
C TYR A 111 -2.19 -9.49 11.91
N TRP A 112 -1.27 -9.90 11.05
CA TRP A 112 -0.66 -11.21 11.10
C TRP A 112 0.12 -11.36 12.41
N LYS A 113 0.03 -12.55 12.99
CA LYS A 113 0.76 -12.92 14.20
C LYS A 113 1.67 -14.10 13.91
N ASN A 114 2.89 -14.06 14.45
CA ASN A 114 3.80 -15.20 14.39
C ASN A 114 3.31 -16.33 15.32
N ASN A 115 4.04 -17.45 15.32
CA ASN A 115 3.78 -18.61 16.18
C ASN A 115 3.86 -18.31 17.69
N LYS A 116 4.48 -17.19 18.10
CA LYS A 116 4.53 -16.70 19.48
C LYS A 116 3.38 -15.74 19.82
N GLY A 117 2.51 -15.43 18.85
CA GLY A 117 1.39 -14.50 19.01
C GLY A 117 1.75 -13.02 18.87
N GLU A 118 3.00 -12.71 18.51
CA GLU A 118 3.49 -11.34 18.31
C GLU A 118 3.09 -10.85 16.91
N THR A 119 2.83 -9.54 16.78
CA THR A 119 2.46 -8.96 15.47
C THR A 119 3.65 -9.03 14.53
N LEU A 120 3.43 -9.56 13.32
CA LEU A 120 4.45 -9.61 12.29
C LEU A 120 4.73 -8.19 11.78
N ILE A 121 6.01 -7.85 11.72
CA ILE A 121 6.52 -6.58 11.21
C ILE A 121 7.28 -6.87 9.92
N ASN A 122 6.99 -6.13 8.84
CA ASN A 122 7.69 -6.30 7.56
C ASN A 122 9.07 -5.65 7.58
N ALA A 123 9.84 -5.80 6.49
CA ALA A 123 11.17 -5.22 6.35
C ALA A 123 11.19 -3.68 6.47
N SER A 124 10.06 -3.01 6.23
CA SER A 124 9.89 -1.56 6.34
C SER A 124 9.53 -1.08 7.76
N GLY A 125 9.35 -1.99 8.72
CA GLY A 125 8.94 -1.65 10.09
C GLY A 125 7.43 -1.54 10.31
N ASP A 126 6.62 -1.86 9.30
CA ASP A 126 5.15 -1.76 9.38
C ASP A 126 4.51 -3.07 9.85
N LYS A 127 3.37 -2.96 10.55
CA LYS A 127 2.54 -4.11 10.94
C LYS A 127 1.91 -4.75 9.71
N VAL A 128 2.09 -6.06 9.56
CA VAL A 128 1.56 -6.80 8.41
C VAL A 128 0.06 -7.00 8.57
N ILE A 129 -0.73 -6.41 7.67
CA ILE A 129 -2.19 -6.48 7.67
C ILE A 129 -2.66 -7.84 7.13
N VAL A 130 -3.75 -8.37 7.70
CA VAL A 130 -4.44 -9.55 7.17
C VAL A 130 -5.42 -9.12 6.09
N HIS A 131 -5.17 -9.54 4.86
CA HIS A 131 -6.17 -9.53 3.80
C HIS A 131 -6.83 -10.91 3.63
N TYR A 132 -7.98 -10.91 2.97
CA TYR A 132 -8.83 -12.08 2.79
C TYR A 132 -9.11 -12.30 1.31
N TYR A 133 -9.20 -13.56 0.90
CA TYR A 133 -9.64 -13.88 -0.45
C TYR A 133 -11.10 -13.52 -0.66
N THR A 134 -11.42 -13.17 -1.90
CA THR A 134 -12.79 -12.96 -2.37
C THR A 134 -13.14 -14.01 -3.40
N GLU A 135 -14.39 -14.47 -3.36
CA GLU A 135 -14.98 -15.30 -4.40
C GLU A 135 -15.22 -14.50 -5.68
N SER A 136 -15.51 -15.20 -6.78
CA SER A 136 -15.89 -14.57 -8.06
C SER A 136 -17.10 -13.65 -7.95
N SER A 137 -17.96 -13.84 -6.95
CA SER A 137 -19.11 -12.99 -6.64
C SER A 137 -18.75 -11.66 -5.95
N GLY A 138 -17.47 -11.47 -5.57
CA GLY A 138 -16.99 -10.32 -4.79
C GLY A 138 -17.20 -10.43 -3.29
N LYS A 139 -17.82 -11.51 -2.79
CA LYS A 139 -17.94 -11.78 -1.34
C LYS A 139 -16.64 -12.35 -0.78
N GLN A 140 -16.35 -12.08 0.50
CA GLN A 140 -15.21 -12.69 1.18
C GLN A 140 -15.40 -14.21 1.31
N ALA A 141 -14.39 -14.97 0.92
CA ALA A 141 -14.42 -16.41 0.95
C ALA A 141 -14.30 -16.94 2.38
N LYS A 142 -15.06 -18.00 2.67
CA LYS A 142 -15.16 -18.59 4.00
C LYS A 142 -14.80 -20.08 3.96
N ALA A 143 -14.07 -20.50 4.98
CA ALA A 143 -13.88 -21.90 5.29
C ALA A 143 -15.20 -22.55 5.73
N GLU A 144 -15.21 -23.87 5.84
CA GLU A 144 -16.41 -24.64 6.19
C GLU A 144 -16.92 -24.30 7.60
N ASN A 145 -16.03 -23.90 8.51
CA ASN A 145 -16.34 -23.42 9.85
C ASN A 145 -16.79 -21.94 9.90
N GLY A 146 -16.96 -21.28 8.76
CA GLY A 146 -17.38 -19.87 8.65
C GLY A 146 -16.27 -18.83 8.83
N GLN A 147 -15.02 -19.25 9.08
CA GLN A 147 -13.89 -18.33 9.18
C GLN A 147 -13.48 -17.79 7.82
N LEU A 148 -13.16 -16.50 7.75
CA LEU A 148 -12.65 -15.88 6.52
C LEU A 148 -11.28 -16.47 6.15
N ILE A 149 -11.09 -16.76 4.87
CA ILE A 149 -9.84 -17.33 4.35
C ILE A 149 -8.85 -16.19 4.11
N LYS A 150 -7.73 -16.23 4.84
CA LYS A 150 -6.68 -15.20 4.78
C LYS A 150 -5.76 -15.45 3.58
N ILE A 151 -5.26 -14.37 2.98
CA ILE A 151 -4.14 -14.43 2.03
C ILE A 151 -2.86 -14.64 2.85
N PRO A 152 -2.14 -15.77 2.68
CA PRO A 152 -0.96 -16.07 3.47
C PRO A 152 0.17 -15.09 3.14
N VAL A 153 1.09 -14.92 4.08
CA VAL A 153 2.28 -14.08 3.93
C VAL A 153 3.54 -14.91 4.14
N ASN A 154 4.65 -14.50 3.54
CA ASN A 154 5.96 -15.08 3.79
C ASN A 154 6.60 -14.51 5.06
N GLU A 155 7.82 -14.95 5.38
CA GLU A 155 8.58 -14.53 6.56
C GLU A 155 8.90 -13.03 6.62
N HIS A 156 8.87 -12.34 5.48
CA HIS A 156 9.08 -10.90 5.38
C HIS A 156 7.77 -10.09 5.38
N GLY A 157 6.61 -10.76 5.51
CA GLY A 157 5.30 -10.11 5.52
C GLY A 157 4.74 -9.79 4.15
N TYR A 158 5.33 -10.30 3.07
CA TYR A 158 4.78 -10.16 1.72
C TYR A 158 3.72 -11.22 1.46
N GLU A 159 2.62 -10.84 0.81
CA GLU A 159 1.55 -11.75 0.46
C GLU A 159 2.00 -12.80 -0.57
N VAL A 160 1.55 -14.04 -0.36
CA VAL A 160 1.80 -15.17 -1.25
C VAL A 160 0.45 -15.73 -1.71
N PRO A 161 -0.28 -15.01 -2.59
CA PRO A 161 -1.60 -15.41 -3.00
C PRO A 161 -1.58 -16.69 -3.86
N ASP A 162 -2.60 -17.52 -3.69
CA ASP A 162 -2.89 -18.64 -4.58
C ASP A 162 -3.45 -18.09 -5.90
N LYS A 163 -2.64 -18.20 -6.95
CA LYS A 163 -3.00 -17.75 -8.30
C LYS A 163 -4.21 -18.49 -8.88
N GLN A 164 -4.54 -19.67 -8.35
CA GLN A 164 -5.67 -20.49 -8.77
C GLN A 164 -6.77 -20.56 -7.70
N PHE A 165 -6.84 -19.55 -6.81
CA PHE A 165 -7.73 -19.53 -5.66
C PHE A 165 -9.17 -19.94 -5.99
N ASN A 166 -9.81 -19.32 -6.99
CA ASN A 166 -11.20 -19.63 -7.32
C ASN A 166 -11.42 -21.09 -7.73
N GLN A 167 -10.47 -21.68 -8.46
CA GLN A 167 -10.52 -23.09 -8.86
C GLN A 167 -10.34 -24.02 -7.64
N HIS A 168 -9.35 -23.74 -6.80
CA HIS A 168 -9.08 -24.52 -5.59
C HIS A 168 -10.18 -24.39 -4.53
N TYR A 169 -10.76 -23.19 -4.38
CA TYR A 169 -11.88 -22.93 -3.48
C TYR A 169 -13.13 -23.68 -3.92
N ALA A 170 -13.50 -23.60 -5.21
CA ALA A 170 -14.62 -24.37 -5.77
C ALA A 170 -14.39 -25.89 -5.68
N ALA A 171 -13.15 -26.35 -5.82
CA ALA A 171 -12.77 -27.74 -5.61
C ALA A 171 -12.79 -28.16 -4.12
N GLY A 172 -12.93 -27.24 -3.17
CA GLY A 172 -12.99 -27.55 -1.74
C GLY A 172 -11.64 -27.77 -1.07
N TYR A 173 -10.54 -27.24 -1.62
CA TYR A 173 -9.21 -27.33 -1.01
C TYR A 173 -9.01 -26.38 0.18
N TYR A 174 -9.97 -25.51 0.45
CA TYR A 174 -9.91 -24.49 1.51
C TYR A 174 -10.83 -24.75 2.69
N LYS A 175 -11.31 -25.99 2.87
CA LYS A 175 -12.25 -26.35 3.96
C LYS A 175 -11.75 -25.95 5.35
N SER A 176 -10.45 -26.09 5.60
CA SER A 176 -9.81 -25.74 6.88
C SER A 176 -9.43 -24.25 7.00
N GLY A 177 -9.70 -23.43 5.98
CA GLY A 177 -9.29 -22.01 5.93
C GLY A 177 -7.90 -21.76 5.38
N THR A 178 -7.20 -22.81 4.93
CA THR A 178 -5.91 -22.75 4.24
C THR A 178 -5.91 -23.71 3.06
N LEU A 179 -5.09 -23.44 2.04
CA LEU A 179 -4.98 -24.32 0.88
C LEU A 179 -4.44 -25.69 1.30
N ASN A 180 -5.19 -26.75 1.01
CA ASN A 180 -4.75 -28.14 1.15
C ASN A 180 -4.98 -28.91 -0.16
N MET A 181 -3.89 -29.14 -0.89
CA MET A 181 -3.87 -29.88 -2.16
C MET A 181 -3.92 -31.41 -1.97
N LYS A 182 -3.75 -31.88 -0.73
CA LYS A 182 -3.90 -33.29 -0.35
C LYS A 182 -5.34 -33.46 0.17
N LYS A 183 -6.29 -33.56 -0.76
CA LYS A 183 -7.61 -34.08 -0.39
C LYS A 183 -7.50 -35.51 0.14
#